data_AF-A0A3N2N8L6-F1
#
_entry.id   AF-A0A3N2N8L6-F1
#
_cell.length_a   1.000
_cell.length_b   1.000
_cell.length_c   1.000
_cell.angle_alpha   90.00
_cell.angle_beta   90.00
_cell.angle_gamma   90.00
#
_symmetry.space_group_name_H-M   'P 1'
#
loop_
_entity.id
_entity.type
_entity.pdbx_description
1 polymer ?
#
loop_
_entity_poly.entity_id
_entity_poly.type
_entity_poly.pdbx_seq_one_letter_code
_entity_poly.pdbx_strand_id
1 'polypeptide(L)' 'MENRNINRLKVVLAEKRRTNKWLAEQLDKDPATVSKWCTNSAQPGVETLVRIAKLLEVEIGELFANPLP' A
#
# COMPACT_ATOMS: atom_id res chain seq x y z
N MET A 1 -19.27 2.09 -8.74
CA MET A 1 -17.99 2.81 -8.85
C MET A 1 -17.02 1.88 -9.54
N GLU A 2 -16.43 2.30 -10.66
CA GLU A 2 -15.31 1.56 -11.25
C GLU A 2 -14.27 1.32 -10.17
N ASN A 3 -13.87 0.06 -10.00
CA ASN A 3 -12.88 -0.34 -9.03
C ASN A 3 -11.52 0.15 -9.54
N ARG A 4 -11.27 1.45 -9.42
CA ARG A 4 -10.01 2.05 -9.85
C ARG A 4 -8.95 1.50 -8.92
N ASN A 5 -8.10 0.66 -9.48
CA ASN A 5 -6.95 0.06 -8.81
C ASN A 5 -5.91 1.16 -8.61
N ILE A 6 -6.17 2.08 -7.67
CA ILE A 6 -5.43 3.34 -7.50
C ILE A 6 -4.11 3.06 -6.81
N ASN A 7 -4.11 2.33 -5.69
CA ASN A 7 -2.87 1.97 -5.01
C ASN A 7 -2.34 0.62 -5.51
N ARG A 8 -1.02 0.53 -5.60
CA ARG A 8 -0.24 -0.66 -5.99
C ARG A 8 0.40 -1.36 -4.80
N LEU A 9 -0.07 -1.10 -3.57
CA LEU A 9 0.57 -1.58 -2.35
C LEU A 9 0.81 -3.10 -2.36
N LYS A 10 -0.17 -3.87 -2.85
CA LYS A 10 -0.06 -5.33 -2.95
C LYS A 10 1.11 -5.77 -3.85
N VAL A 11 1.31 -5.08 -4.97
CA VAL A 11 2.39 -5.38 -5.93
C VAL A 11 3.74 -5.03 -5.32
N VAL A 12 3.86 -3.83 -4.76
CA VAL A 12 5.11 -3.36 -4.14
C VAL A 12 5.51 -4.24 -2.95
N LEU A 13 4.56 -4.69 -2.13
CA LEU A 13 4.83 -5.66 -1.06
C LEU A 13 5.41 -6.97 -1.59
N ALA A 14 4.87 -7.49 -2.70
CA ALA A 14 5.38 -8.71 -3.32
C ALA A 14 6.79 -8.52 -3.89
N GLU A 15 7.04 -7.41 -4.60
CA GLU A 15 8.37 -7.04 -5.15
C GLU A 15 9.43 -6.93 -4.04
N LYS A 16 9.05 -6.33 -2.90
CA LYS A 16 9.91 -6.18 -1.72
C LYS A 16 9.94 -7.42 -0.81
N ARG A 17 9.26 -8.51 -1.19
CA ARG A 17 9.16 -9.75 -0.40
C ARG A 17 8.69 -9.51 1.04
N ARG A 18 7.69 -8.64 1.20
CA ARG A 18 7.04 -8.31 2.47
C ARG A 18 5.60 -8.79 2.48
N THR A 19 5.10 -9.14 3.66
CA THR A 19 3.72 -9.60 3.83
C THR A 19 2.82 -8.49 4.38
N ASN A 20 1.50 -8.62 4.22
CA ASN A 20 0.54 -7.71 4.86
C ASN A 20 0.72 -7.69 6.38
N LYS A 21 1.00 -8.85 7.00
CA LYS A 21 1.27 -8.98 8.44
C LYS A 21 2.49 -8.17 8.85
N TRP A 22 3.59 -8.29 8.10
CA TRP A 22 4.81 -7.52 8.36
C TRP A 22 4.54 -6.01 8.32
N LEU A 23 3.84 -5.53 7.28
CA LEU A 23 3.55 -4.10 7.17
C LEU A 23 2.63 -3.61 8.30
N ALA A 24 1.65 -4.44 8.70
CA ALA A 24 0.76 -4.16 9.81
C ALA A 24 1.55 -3.99 11.13
N GLU A 25 2.52 -4.85 11.39
CA GLU A 25 3.44 -4.76 12.53
C GLU A 25 4.28 -3.47 12.49
N GLN A 26 4.84 -3.10 11.33
CA GLN A 26 5.65 -1.88 11.20
C GLN A 26 4.84 -0.58 11.40
N LEU A 27 3.54 -0.61 11.10
CA LEU A 27 2.67 0.55 11.17
C LEU A 27 1.86 0.63 12.47
N ASP A 28 1.95 -0.39 13.33
CA ASP A 28 1.06 -0.60 14.47
C ASP A 28 -0.42 -0.54 14.06
N LYS A 29 -0.79 -1.41 13.11
CA LYS A 29 -2.14 -1.51 12.54
C LYS A 29 -2.63 -2.95 12.52
N ASP A 30 -3.95 -3.09 12.47
CA ASP A 30 -4.58 -4.39 12.29
C ASP A 30 -4.31 -4.95 10.87
N PRO A 31 -3.95 -6.24 10.71
CA PRO A 31 -3.72 -6.87 9.41
C PRO A 31 -4.89 -6.75 8.42
N ALA A 32 -6.14 -6.72 8.90
CA ALA A 32 -7.32 -6.51 8.08
C ALA A 32 -7.36 -5.08 7.50
N THR A 33 -6.80 -4.09 8.19
CA THR A 33 -6.65 -2.72 7.66
C THR A 33 -5.71 -2.71 6.46
N VAL A 34 -4.53 -3.34 6.58
CA VAL A 34 -3.57 -3.48 5.47
C VAL A 34 -4.17 -4.30 4.33
N SER A 35 -4.92 -5.35 4.64
CA SER A 35 -5.63 -6.15 3.64
C SER A 35 -6.64 -5.32 2.83
N LYS A 36 -7.38 -4.42 3.49
CA LYS A 36 -8.30 -3.50 2.81
C LYS A 36 -7.57 -2.55 1.85
N TRP A 37 -6.39 -2.07 2.24
CA TRP A 37 -5.53 -1.26 1.36
C TRP A 37 -5.06 -2.05 0.14
N CYS A 38 -4.54 -3.27 0.35
CA CYS A 38 -4.09 -4.15 -0.74
C CYS A 38 -5.21 -4.59 -1.70
N THR A 39 -6.47 -4.57 -1.25
CA THR A 39 -7.66 -4.87 -2.07
C THR A 39 -8.32 -3.61 -2.63
N ASN A 40 -7.74 -2.43 -2.41
CA ASN A 40 -8.29 -1.13 -2.79
C ASN A 40 -9.70 -0.81 -2.22
N SER A 41 -10.19 -1.60 -1.25
CA SER A 41 -11.48 -1.39 -0.58
C SER A 41 -11.45 -0.24 0.44
N ALA A 42 -10.25 0.13 0.90
CA ALA A 42 -9.98 1.36 1.63
C ALA A 42 -8.62 1.89 1.17
N GLN A 43 -8.37 3.19 1.37
CA GLN A 43 -7.08 3.80 1.05
C GLN A 43 -6.36 4.20 2.34
N PRO A 44 -5.03 4.01 2.43
CA PRO A 44 -4.25 4.59 3.51
C PRO A 44 -4.24 6.12 3.37
N GLY A 45 -4.23 6.82 4.51
CA GLY A 45 -4.05 8.27 4.53
C GLY A 45 -2.66 8.67 4.01
N VAL A 46 -2.50 9.94 3.63
CA VAL A 46 -1.24 10.46 3.04
C VAL A 46 -0.04 10.25 3.95
N GLU A 47 -0.16 10.51 5.26
CA GLU A 47 0.92 10.27 6.22
C GLU A 47 1.33 8.79 6.28
N THR A 48 0.34 7.88 6.27
CA THR A 48 0.56 6.43 6.22
C THR A 48 1.25 6.02 4.93
N LEU A 49 0.87 6.58 3.78
CA LEU A 49 1.52 6.33 2.50
C LEU A 49 3.00 6.73 2.51
N VAL A 50 3.34 7.89 3.08
CA VAL A 50 4.72 8.32 3.26
C VAL A 50 5.50 7.33 4.13
N ARG A 51 4.90 6.84 5.23
CA ARG A 51 5.53 5.83 6.09
C ARG A 51 5.73 4.50 5.35
N ILE A 52 4.74 4.05 4.59
CA ILE A 52 4.82 2.83 3.78
C ILE A 52 5.97 2.94 2.76
N ALA A 53 6.06 4.06 2.03
CA ALA A 53 7.11 4.28 1.04
C ALA A 53 8.51 4.20 1.67
N LYS A 54 8.68 4.82 2.85
CA LYS A 54 9.92 4.73 3.64
C LYS A 54 10.25 3.30 4.08
N LEU A 55 9.27 2.57 4.60
CA LEU A 55 9.46 1.18 5.08
C LEU A 55 9.79 0.20 3.94
N LEU A 56 9.29 0.47 2.74
CA LEU A 56 9.51 -0.36 1.55
C LEU A 56 10.66 0.13 0.68
N GLU A 57 11.30 1.26 1.04
CA GLU A 57 12.39 1.88 0.30
C GLU A 57 12.03 2.07 -1.18
N VAL A 58 10.91 2.75 -1.43
CA VAL A 58 10.39 3.11 -2.76
C VAL A 58 10.03 4.58 -2.79
N GLU A 59 9.95 5.16 -3.98
CA GLU A 59 9.32 6.46 -4.13
C GLU A 59 7.82 6.35 -3.86
N ILE A 60 7.23 7.40 -3.27
CA ILE A 60 5.80 7.40 -2.94
C ILE A 60 4.91 7.22 -4.19
N GLY A 61 5.37 7.68 -5.35
CA GLY A 61 4.68 7.51 -6.64
C GLY A 61 4.56 6.04 -7.06
N GLU A 62 5.50 5.18 -6.67
CA GLU A 62 5.47 3.75 -6.99
C GLU A 62 4.31 3.03 -6.29
N LEU A 63 3.77 3.59 -5.20
CA LEU A 63 2.60 3.09 -4.51
C LEU A 63 1.29 3.34 -5.26
N PHE A 64 1.31 4.07 -6.37
CA PHE A 64 0.13 4.38 -7.16
C PHE A 64 0.21 3.75 -8.55
N ALA A 65 -0.94 3.33 -9.08
CA ALA A 65 -1.07 3.10 -10.52
C ALA A 65 -0.84 4.44 -11.22
N ASN A 66 -0.17 4.43 -12.37
CA ASN A 66 -0.13 5.60 -13.23
C ASN A 66 -1.39 5.54 -14.12
N PRO A 67 -2.46 6.32 -13.85
CA PRO A 67 -3.66 6.28 -14.66
C PRO A 67 -3.53 7.13 -15.94
N LEU A 68 -2.39 7.79 -16.15
CA LEU A 68 -2.18 8.67 -17.29
C LEU A 68 -1.24 8.02 -18.32
N PRO A 69 -1.56 8.11 -19.62
CA PRO A 69 -0.71 7.62 -20.70
C PRO A 69 0.65 8.31 -20.76
#